data_AF-A0A0B3B2G3-F1
#
_entry.id   AF-A0A0B3B2G3-F1
#
_cell.length_a   1.000
_cell.length_b   1.000
_cell.length_c   1.000
_cell.angle_alpha   90.00
_cell.angle_beta   90.00
_cell.angle_gamma   90.00
#
_symmetry.space_group_name_H-M   'P 1'
#
loop_
_entity.id
_entity.type
_entity.pdbx_description
1 polymer ?
#
loop_
_entity_poly.entity_id
_entity_poly.type
_entity_poly.pdbx_seq_one_letter_code
_entity_poly.pdbx_strand_id
1 'polypeptide(L)'
;MFQIEITEIAKTFLKKLQKDDAEIILKKIYSVRENPFRYLKRLQGEKLWRLRIMDYRAIVDVVVSMNKIIVIRIGHRKNIYN
;
A
#
# COMPACT_ATOMS: atom_id res chain seq x y z
N MET A 1 3.44 4.02 15.98
CA MET A 1 2.35 4.08 15.00
C MET A 1 2.74 5.01 13.86
N PHE A 2 2.59 4.57 12.62
CA PHE A 2 2.87 5.37 11.42
C PHE A 2 1.60 6.07 10.90
N GLN A 3 1.72 7.30 10.42
CA GLN A 3 0.68 7.97 9.66
C GLN A 3 0.60 7.39 8.25
N ILE A 4 -0.62 7.09 7.79
CA ILE A 4 -0.87 6.67 6.41
C ILE A 4 -1.22 7.89 5.57
N GLU A 5 -0.53 8.04 4.44
CA GLU A 5 -0.91 8.95 3.36
C GLU A 5 -1.18 8.13 2.11
N ILE A 6 -2.31 8.39 1.44
CA ILE A 6 -2.68 7.72 0.19
C ILE A 6 -2.62 8.78 -0.92
N THR A 7 -1.80 8.54 -1.94
CA THR A 7 -1.65 9.47 -3.07
C THR A 7 -2.93 9.52 -3.91
N GLU A 8 -3.09 10.56 -4.72
CA GLU A 8 -4.23 10.66 -5.65
C GLU A 8 -4.28 9.53 -6.67
N ILE A 9 -3.13 8.99 -7.07
CA ILE A 9 -3.04 7.81 -7.96
C ILE A 9 -3.67 6.59 -7.28
N ALA A 10 -3.28 6.31 -6.03
CA ALA A 10 -3.82 5.19 -5.27
C ALA A 10 -5.31 5.40 -4.93
N LYS A 11 -5.74 6.61 -4.57
CA LYS A 11 -7.16 6.95 -4.36
C LYS A 11 -7.98 6.72 -5.62
N THR A 12 -7.49 7.16 -6.78
CA THR A 12 -8.18 6.97 -8.06
C THR A 12 -8.33 5.50 -8.41
N PHE A 13 -7.33 4.66 -8.10
CA PHE A 13 -7.45 3.22 -8.25
C PHE A 13 -8.55 2.64 -7.35
N LEU A 14 -8.56 3.00 -6.06
CA LEU A 14 -9.58 2.53 -5.10
C LEU A 14 -11.00 2.92 -5.53
N LYS A 15 -11.18 4.13 -6.05
CA LYS A 15 -12.48 4.62 -6.56
C LYS A 15 -13.04 3.81 -7.73
N LYS A 16 -12.19 3.07 -8.47
CA LYS A 16 -12.58 2.23 -9.61
C LYS A 16 -12.96 0.81 -9.20
N LEU A 17 -12.69 0.41 -7.96
CA LEU A 17 -12.99 -0.93 -7.46
C LEU A 17 -14.43 -1.03 -6.98
N GLN A 18 -14.90 -2.27 -6.85
CA GLN A 18 -16.10 -2.53 -6.06
C GLN A 18 -15.87 -2.15 -4.61
N LYS A 19 -16.94 -1.75 -3.92
CA LYS A 19 -16.89 -1.22 -2.55
C LYS A 19 -16.18 -2.19 -1.60
N ASP A 20 -16.52 -3.47 -1.68
CA ASP A 20 -15.98 -4.51 -0.79
C ASP A 20 -14.46 -4.67 -0.97
N ASP A 21 -13.97 -4.67 -2.21
CA ASP A 21 -12.54 -4.73 -2.51
C ASP A 21 -11.79 -3.51 -1.96
N ALA A 22 -12.35 -2.30 -2.16
CA ALA A 22 -11.77 -1.07 -1.67
C ALA A 22 -11.69 -1.05 -0.13
N GLU A 23 -12.74 -1.50 0.56
CA GLU A 23 -12.79 -1.59 2.02
C GLU A 23 -11.75 -2.58 2.57
N ILE A 24 -11.63 -3.75 1.96
CA ILE A 24 -10.62 -4.75 2.35
C ILE A 24 -9.22 -4.18 2.18
N ILE A 25 -8.97 -3.48 1.08
CA ILE A 25 -7.66 -2.86 0.81
C ILE A 25 -7.34 -1.80 1.85
N LEU A 26 -8.27 -0.89 2.12
CA LEU A 26 -8.09 0.17 3.12
C LEU A 26 -7.85 -0.43 4.51
N LYS A 27 -8.66 -1.41 4.94
CA LYS A 27 -8.49 -2.10 6.21
C LYS A 27 -7.09 -2.71 6.33
N LYS A 28 -6.60 -3.34 5.26
CA LYS A 28 -5.26 -3.91 5.27
C LYS A 28 -4.16 -2.85 5.34
N ILE A 29 -4.28 -1.75 4.59
CA ILE A 29 -3.33 -0.62 4.65
C ILE A 29 -3.27 -0.03 6.07
N TYR A 30 -4.42 0.27 6.68
CA TYR A 30 -4.41 0.84 8.03
C TYR A 30 -3.91 -0.14 9.09
N SER A 31 -4.09 -1.45 8.91
CA SER A 31 -3.56 -2.46 9.85
C SER A 31 -2.04 -2.49 9.97
N VAL A 32 -1.30 -2.01 8.96
CA VAL A 32 0.17 -2.08 8.98
C VAL A 32 0.83 -0.93 9.74
N ARG A 33 0.06 0.07 10.19
CA ARG A 33 0.58 1.28 10.83
C ARG A 33 1.36 1.02 12.13
N GLU A 34 1.08 -0.06 12.85
CA GLU A 34 1.75 -0.34 14.13
C GLU A 34 3.10 -1.05 13.93
N ASN A 35 3.17 -1.96 12.96
CA ASN A 35 4.39 -2.70 12.67
C ASN A 35 4.52 -2.95 11.16
N PRO A 36 4.90 -1.91 10.38
CA PRO A 36 4.88 -1.99 8.92
C PRO A 36 5.85 -3.06 8.40
N PHE A 37 7.05 -3.14 8.97
CA PHE A 37 8.10 -4.05 8.49
C PHE A 37 7.76 -5.53 8.65
N ARG A 38 6.80 -5.88 9.52
CA ARG A 38 6.26 -7.25 9.61
C ARG A 38 5.47 -7.66 8.37
N TYR A 39 4.80 -6.71 7.71
CA TYR A 39 3.89 -6.98 6.60
C TYR A 39 4.47 -6.57 5.24
N LEU A 40 5.44 -5.66 5.24
CA LEU A 40 6.05 -5.10 4.05
C LEU A 40 7.27 -5.92 3.60
N LYS A 41 7.39 -6.10 2.29
CA LYS A 41 8.60 -6.68 1.67
C LYS A 41 9.27 -5.64 0.79
N ARG A 42 10.58 -5.45 0.94
CA ARG A 42 11.34 -4.51 0.10
C ARG A 42 11.25 -4.90 -1.38
N LEU A 43 11.14 -3.92 -2.27
CA LEU A 43 11.32 -4.12 -3.70
C LEU A 43 12.83 -4.25 -3.99
N GLN A 44 13.20 -5.10 -4.92
CA GLN A 44 14.62 -5.30 -5.26
C GLN A 44 15.11 -4.09 -6.05
N GLY A 45 16.25 -3.53 -5.66
CA GLY A 45 16.84 -2.37 -6.35
C GLY A 45 16.22 -1.02 -6.02
N GLU A 46 15.15 -0.96 -5.21
CA GLU A 46 14.47 0.29 -4.85
C GLU A 46 14.38 0.50 -3.34
N LYS A 47 14.20 1.75 -2.91
CA LYS A 47 13.90 2.12 -1.51
C LYS A 47 12.43 1.87 -1.13
N LEU A 48 11.62 1.38 -2.07
CA LEU A 48 10.20 1.14 -1.90
C LEU A 48 9.89 -0.25 -1.35
N TRP A 49 8.68 -0.38 -0.83
CA TRP A 49 8.15 -1.58 -0.21
C TRP A 49 6.87 -2.02 -0.91
N ARG A 50 6.56 -3.31 -0.80
CA ARG A 50 5.31 -3.89 -1.29
C ARG A 50 4.50 -4.46 -0.13
N LEU A 51 3.20 -4.17 -0.12
CA LEU A 51 2.20 -4.79 0.74
C LEU A 51 1.35 -5.75 -0.09
N ARG A 52 1.19 -6.98 0.39
CA ARG A 52 0.32 -8.00 -0.22
C ARG A 52 -1.09 -7.90 0.36
N ILE A 53 -2.11 -7.81 -0.51
CA ILE A 53 -3.51 -7.65 -0.09
C ILE A 53 -4.42 -8.50 -0.99
N MET A 54 -4.92 -9.64 -0.54
CA MET A 54 -5.82 -10.54 -1.32
C MET A 54 -5.38 -10.86 -2.75
N ASP A 55 -5.81 -10.14 -3.78
CA ASP A 55 -5.33 -10.24 -5.17
C ASP A 55 -4.67 -8.97 -5.71
N TYR A 56 -4.46 -8.01 -4.83
CA TYR A 56 -3.80 -6.74 -5.05
C TYR A 56 -2.43 -6.68 -4.38
N ARG A 57 -1.66 -5.67 -4.78
CA ARG A 57 -0.49 -5.17 -4.08
C ARG A 57 -0.60 -3.66 -3.94
N ALA A 58 -0.01 -3.14 -2.88
CA ALA A 58 0.27 -1.72 -2.75
C ALA A 58 1.79 -1.51 -2.76
N ILE A 59 2.27 -0.57 -3.56
CA ILE A 59 3.63 -0.05 -3.50
C ILE A 59 3.60 1.12 -2.53
N VAL A 60 4.48 1.08 -1.53
CA VAL A 60 4.53 2.08 -0.48
C VAL A 60 5.96 2.55 -0.23
N ASP A 61 6.10 3.81 0.14
CA ASP A 61 7.33 4.34 0.74
C ASP A 61 7.15 4.45 2.26
N VAL A 62 8.20 4.10 3.02
CA VAL A 62 8.18 4.15 4.48
C VAL A 62 9.24 5.14 4.93
N VAL A 63 8.80 6.34 5.31
CA VAL A 63 9.64 7.41 5.79
C VAL A 63 9.75 7.29 7.31
N VAL A 64 10.75 6.54 7.77
CA VAL A 64 10.96 6.22 9.19
C VAL A 64 11.18 7.47 10.04
N SER A 65 11.94 8.45 9.53
CA SER A 65 12.21 9.71 10.24
C SER A 65 10.94 10.52 10.53
N MET A 66 9.88 10.32 9.76
CA MET A 66 8.60 11.03 9.90
C MET A 66 7.47 10.12 10.41
N ASN A 67 7.76 8.85 10.75
CA ASN A 67 6.74 7.84 11.03
C ASN A 67 5.62 7.83 9.98
N LYS A 68 5.97 7.89 8.68
CA LYS A 68 4.98 8.00 7.59
C LYS A 68 5.05 6.81 6.64
N ILE A 69 3.89 6.33 6.19
CA ILE A 69 3.75 5.35 5.11
C ILE A 69 2.96 6.03 3.99
N ILE A 70 3.60 6.16 2.83
CA ILE A 70 3.01 6.80 1.65
C ILE A 70 2.61 5.69 0.68
N VAL A 71 1.31 5.50 0.47
CA VAL A 71 0.78 4.52 -0.49
C VAL A 71 0.80 5.15 -1.88
N ILE A 72 1.82 4.78 -2.66
CA ILE A 72 2.11 5.37 -3.97
C ILE A 72 1.17 4.83 -5.04
N ARG A 73 1.04 3.51 -5.14
CA ARG A 73 0.25 2.83 -6.17
C ARG A 73 -0.41 1.58 -5.60
N ILE A 74 -1.63 1.31 -6.04
CA ILE A 74 -2.34 0.05 -5.77
C ILE A 74 -2.66 -0.57 -7.13
N GLY A 75 -2.55 -1.89 -7.22
CA GLY A 75 -2.80 -2.60 -8.47
C GLY A 75 -3.05 -4.07 -8.26
N HIS A 76 -3.73 -4.70 -9.22
CA HIS A 76 -3.91 -6.14 -9.23
C HIS A 76 -2.55 -6.85 -9.38
N ARG A 77 -2.37 -8.01 -8.74
CA ARG A 77 -1.08 -8.73 -8.72
C ARG A 77 -0.52 -9.06 -10.08
N LYS A 78 -1.40 -9.26 -11.06
CA LYS A 78 -1.06 -9.59 -12.45
C LYS A 78 -0.45 -8.41 -13.21
N ASN A 79 -0.77 -7.16 -12.81
CA ASN A 79 -0.51 -5.97 -13.63
C ASN A 79 0.26 -4.86 -12.90
N ILE A 80 0.65 -5.02 -11.63
CA ILE A 80 1.23 -3.91 -10.85
C ILE A 80 2.68 -3.56 -11.23
N TYR A 81 3.37 -4.43 -11.96
CA TYR A 81 4.75 -4.21 -12.44
C TYR A 81 4.82 -4.00 -13.95
N ASN A 82 3.67 -4.02 -14.63
CA ASN A 82 3.55 -3.69 -16.04
C ASN A 82 3.15 -2.22 -16.20
#